data_AF-A0A1Q4V0Z4-F1
#
_entry.id   AF-A0A1Q4V0Z4-F1
#
_cell.length_a   1.000
_cell.length_b   1.000
_cell.length_c   1.000
_cell.angle_alpha   90.00
_cell.angle_beta   90.00
_cell.angle_gamma   90.00
#
_symmetry.space_group_name_H-M   'P 1'
#
loop_
_entity.id
_entity.type
_entity.pdbx_description
1 polymer ?
#
loop_
_entity_poly.entity_id
_entity_poly.type
_entity_poly.pdbx_seq_one_letter_code
_entity_poly.pdbx_strand_id
1 'polypeptide(L)' 'MREANGTLWFTISEAATWLGLTRQAVYQWERRGHLNRGDARKDERGRLIYTQAQIARAERAARHNGIASRRAAAA' A
#
# COMPACT_ATOMS: atom_id res chain seq x y z
N MET A 1 -7.02 15.81 2.52
CA MET A 1 -5.69 15.82 3.15
C MET A 1 -5.78 16.55 4.47
N ARG A 2 -5.63 15.87 5.63
CA ARG A 2 -5.45 16.53 6.94
C ARG A 2 -5.19 15.49 8.04
N GLU A 3 -4.05 15.62 8.73
CA GLU A 3 -3.93 15.62 10.20
C GLU A 3 -2.74 16.55 10.58
N ALA A 4 -2.86 17.27 11.70
CA ALA A 4 -2.06 18.43 12.11
C ALA A 4 -0.62 18.15 12.57
N ASN A 5 -0.13 16.92 12.37
CA ASN A 5 1.16 16.41 12.85
C ASN A 5 2.12 15.99 11.71
N GLY A 6 1.77 16.30 10.45
CA GLY A 6 2.58 15.97 9.27
C GLY A 6 2.44 14.51 8.80
N THR A 7 1.63 13.67 9.45
CA THR A 7 1.40 12.30 8.99
C THR A 7 0.34 12.29 7.88
N LEU A 8 0.75 11.93 6.68
CA LEU A 8 -0.16 11.77 5.54
C LEU A 8 -0.80 10.38 5.58
N TRP A 9 -2.13 10.38 5.62
CA TRP A 9 -2.96 9.18 5.51
C TRP A 9 -3.58 9.08 4.13
N PHE A 10 -3.59 7.87 3.59
CA PHE A 10 -4.06 7.55 2.25
C PHE A 10 -5.03 6.37 2.32
N THR A 11 -6.15 6.50 1.63
CA THR A 11 -6.92 5.33 1.18
C THR A 11 -6.13 4.53 0.15
N ILE A 12 -6.53 3.27 -0.10
CA ILE A 12 -5.98 2.45 -1.21
C ILE A 12 -6.00 3.21 -2.54
N SER A 13 -7.08 3.95 -2.82
CA SER A 13 -7.23 4.72 -4.06
C SER A 13 -6.24 5.89 -4.13
N GLU A 14 -6.09 6.65 -3.04
CA GLU A 14 -5.14 7.76 -3.01
C GLU A 14 -3.69 7.27 -3.05
N ALA A 15 -3.38 6.16 -2.36
CA ALA A 15 -2.06 5.53 -2.41
C ALA A 15 -1.70 5.06 -3.82
N ALA A 16 -2.66 4.47 -4.53
CA ALA A 16 -2.48 4.05 -5.92
C ALA A 16 -2.17 5.24 -6.84
N THR A 17 -2.94 6.33 -6.73
CA THR A 17 -2.67 7.57 -7.48
C THR A 17 -1.31 8.16 -7.13
N TRP A 18 -0.96 8.21 -5.84
CA TRP A 18 0.32 8.76 -5.37
C TRP A 18 1.53 7.97 -5.91
N LEU A 19 1.41 6.64 -6.01
CA LEU A 19 2.45 5.74 -6.51
C LEU A 19 2.43 5.57 -8.04
N GLY A 20 1.44 6.10 -8.75
CA GLY A 20 1.24 5.83 -10.18
C GLY A 20 0.91 4.37 -10.49
N LEU A 21 0.29 3.66 -9.54
CA LEU A 21 -0.10 2.25 -9.66
C LEU A 21 -1.61 2.09 -9.82
N THR A 22 -2.04 0.89 -10.23
CA THR A 22 -3.46 0.55 -10.19
C THR A 22 -3.89 0.21 -8.76
N ARG A 23 -5.15 0.51 -8.42
CA ARG A 23 -5.75 0.10 -7.13
C ARG A 23 -5.61 -1.41 -6.89
N GLN A 24 -5.73 -2.20 -7.95
CA GLN A 24 -5.58 -3.65 -7.92
C GLN A 24 -4.19 -4.09 -7.45
N ALA A 25 -3.12 -3.38 -7.86
CA ALA A 25 -1.76 -3.67 -7.39
C ALA A 25 -1.65 -3.48 -5.87
N VAL A 26 -2.23 -2.41 -5.33
CA VAL A 26 -2.24 -2.13 -3.90
C VAL A 26 -3.11 -3.15 -3.14
N TYR A 27 -4.25 -3.57 -3.68
CA TYR A 27 -5.04 -4.68 -3.10
C TYR A 27 -4.27 -6.01 -3.07
N GLN A 28 -3.45 -6.28 -4.09
CA GLN A 28 -2.59 -7.46 -4.10
C GLN A 28 -1.54 -7.40 -2.99
N TRP A 29 -1.11 -6.21 -2.56
CA TRP A 29 -0.20 -6.07 -1.41
C TRP A 29 -0.88 -6.47 -0.11
N GLU A 30 -2.16 -6.15 0.07
CA GLU A 30 -2.93 -6.63 1.22
C GLU A 30 -3.06 -8.15 1.19
N ARG A 31 -3.46 -8.69 0.03
CA ARG A 31 -3.65 -10.14 -0.14
C ARG A 31 -2.37 -10.94 0.07
N ARG A 32 -1.21 -10.38 -0.29
CA ARG A 32 0.11 -10.99 -0.12
C ARG A 32 0.75 -10.69 1.24
N GLY A 33 0.06 -9.97 2.12
CA GLY A 33 0.55 -9.61 3.45
C GLY A 33 1.66 -8.56 3.47
N HIS A 34 1.88 -7.82 2.39
CA HIS A 34 2.82 -6.69 2.36
C HIS A 34 2.22 -5.44 3.00
N LEU A 35 0.89 -5.32 2.94
CA LEU A 35 0.12 -4.26 3.60
C LEU A 35 -0.86 -4.90 4.58
N ASN A 36 -0.64 -4.72 5.87
CA ASN A 36 -1.47 -5.36 6.89
C ASN A 36 -2.74 -4.53 7.17
N ARG A 37 -3.90 -5.16 7.06
CA ARG A 37 -5.20 -4.54 7.44
C ARG A 37 -5.33 -4.29 8.94
N GLY A 38 -4.66 -5.10 9.78
CA GLY A 38 -4.68 -4.92 11.22
C GLY A 38 -4.04 -3.60 11.68
N ASP A 39 -3.10 -3.08 10.90
CA ASP A 39 -2.39 -1.82 11.19
C ASP A 39 -3.05 -0.61 10.53
N ALA A 40 -4.14 -0.81 9.79
CA ALA A 40 -4.89 0.25 9.13
C ALA A 40 -5.83 0.96 10.10
N ARG A 41 -5.98 2.28 9.94
CA ARG A 41 -6.99 3.05 10.66
C ARG A 41 -8.26 3.14 9.82
N LYS A 42 -9.42 3.31 10.44
CA LYS A 42 -10.66 3.67 9.73
C LYS A 42 -10.82 5.19 9.72
N ASP A 43 -11.18 5.75 8.58
CA ASP A 43 -11.62 7.14 8.48
C ASP A 43 -13.05 7.31 9.04
N GLU A 44 -13.54 8.54 9.07
CA GLU A 44 -14.90 8.90 9.52
C GLU A 44 -16.01 8.22 8.73
N ARG A 45 -15.69 7.67 7.55
CA ARG A 45 -16.61 6.95 6.65
C ARG A 45 -16.43 5.44 6.73
N GLY A 46 -15.61 4.94 7.66
CA GLY A 46 -15.32 3.52 7.85
C GLY A 46 -14.35 2.92 6.82
N ARG A 47 -13.71 3.74 5.98
CA ARG A 47 -12.74 3.28 4.97
C ARG A 47 -11.38 3.07 5.61
N LEU A 48 -10.68 2.02 5.20
CA LEU A 48 -9.30 1.78 5.63
C LEU A 48 -8.36 2.83 5.03
N ILE A 49 -7.60 3.48 5.91
CA ILE A 49 -6.56 4.44 5.60
C ILE A 49 -5.23 3.95 6.18
N TYR A 50 -4.16 4.19 5.42
CA TYR A 50 -2.80 3.79 5.74
C TYR A 50 -1.91 5.03 5.72
N THR A 51 -0.91 5.06 6.58
CA THR A 51 0.10 6.11 6.56
C THR A 51 1.00 5.99 5.34
N GLN A 52 1.63 7.09 4.94
CA GLN A 52 2.65 7.10 3.91
C GLN A 52 3.75 6.05 4.16
N ALA A 53 4.19 5.91 5.42
CA ALA A 53 5.24 4.97 5.81
C ALA A 53 4.82 3.51 5.59
N GLN A 54 3.57 3.16 5.89
CA GLN A 54 3.01 1.84 5.63
C GLN A 54 2.96 1.53 4.13
N ILE A 55 2.51 2.50 3.33
CA ILE A 55 2.47 2.38 1.87
C ILE A 55 3.88 2.20 1.28
N ALA A 56 4.86 3.01 1.70
CA ALA A 56 6.25 2.90 1.24
C ALA A 56 6.93 1.59 1.66
N ARG A 57 6.59 1.05 2.85
CA ARG A 57 7.05 -0.27 3.29
C ARG A 57 6.45 -1.39 2.42
N ALA A 58 5.15 -1.34 2.16
CA ALA A 58 4.47 -2.30 1.31
C ALA A 58 5.00 -2.28 -0.13
N GLU A 59 5.26 -1.09 -0.68
CA GLU A 59 5.84 -0.93 -2.01
C GLU A 59 7.23 -1.59 -2.10
N ARG A 60 8.12 -1.33 -1.13
CA ARG A 60 9.45 -1.94 -1.10
C ARG A 60 9.37 -3.46 -1.04
N ALA A 61 8.52 -4.01 -0.19
CA ALA A 61 8.30 -5.45 -0.10
C ALA A 61 7.75 -6.04 -1.41
N ALA A 62 6.79 -5.35 -2.03
CA ALA A 62 6.20 -5.76 -3.30
C ALA A 62 7.19 -5.71 -4.46
N ARG A 63 8.05 -4.69 -4.54
CA ARG A 63 9.11 -4.61 -5.56
C ARG A 63 10.13 -5.74 -5.40
N HIS A 64 10.55 -6.04 -4.16
CA HIS A 64 11.48 -7.13 -3.89
C HIS A 64 10.92 -8.48 -4.37
N ASN A 65 9.64 -8.73 -4.10
CA ASN A 65 8.97 -9.97 -4.53
C ASN A 65 8.62 -9.99 -6.02
N GLY A 66 8.30 -8.83 -6.63
CA GLY A 66 8.07 -8.72 -8.07
C GLY A 66 9.32 -9.03 -8.89
N ILE A 67 10.49 -8.61 -8.39
CA ILE A 67 11.80 -8.97 -8.95
C ILE A 67 12.04 -10.48 -8.80
N ALA A 68 11.78 -11.05 -7.62
CA ALA A 68 11.89 -12.50 -7.40
C ALA A 68 10.97 -13.31 -8.32
N SER A 69 9.71 -12.91 -8.50
CA SER A 69 8.77 -13.59 -9.38
C SER A 69 9.14 -13.48 -10.86
N ARG A 70 9.70 -12.35 -11.30
CA ARG A 70 10.17 -12.18 -12.68
C ARG A 70 11.42 -13.01 -12.97
N ARG A 71 12.28 -13.23 -11.97
CA ARG A 71 13.45 -14.13 -12.10
C ARG A 71 13.07 -15.61 -12.15
N ALA A 72 12.03 -16.02 -11.42
CA ALA A 72 11.55 -17.40 -11.43
C ALA A 72 10.84 -17.80 -12.75
N ALA A 73 10.29 -16.82 -13.50
CA ALA A 73 9.63 -17.07 -14.78
C ALA A 73 10.59 -17.07 -15.99
N ALA A 74 11.88 -16.82 -15.77
CA ALA A 74 12.91 -16.73 -16.81
C ALA A 74 14.01 -17.81 -16.67
N ALA A 75 13.77 -18.83 -15.84
CA ALA A 75 14.62 -20.01 -15.65
C ALA A 75 13.86 -21.26 -16.11
#